data_AF-A0A662LKC7-F1
#
_entry.id   AF-A0A662LKC7-F1
#
_cell.length_a   1.000
_cell.length_b   1.000
_cell.length_c   1.000
_cell.angle_alpha   90.00
_cell.angle_beta   90.00
_cell.angle_gamma   90.00
#
_symmetry.space_group_name_H-M   'P 1'
#
loop_
_entity.id
_entity.type
_entity.pdbx_description
1 polymer ?
#
loop_
_entity_poly.entity_id
_entity_poly.type
_entity_poly.pdbx_seq_one_letter_code
_entity_poly.pdbx_strand_id
1 'polypeptide(L)'
;MRETSAGFFHSMIKHHPEIMKSYLQIFSTDSNPKLRRFASETLRPVAENRWIQKKPEYSLSILQGMFTESSAYPRTSVGNNLSDLARKNPDLIYNIVKDLVQNGNKN
;
A
#
# COMPACT_ATOMS: atom_id res chain seq x y z
N MET A 1 16.34 -10.71 7.82
CA MET A 1 16.32 -9.24 8.01
C MET A 1 15.04 -8.57 7.49
N ARG A 2 14.45 -8.97 6.34
CA ARG A 2 13.15 -8.42 5.86
C ARG A 2 11.94 -8.81 6.72
N GLU A 3 11.89 -10.05 7.23
CA GLU A 3 10.76 -10.53 8.04
C GLU A 3 10.75 -9.91 9.44
N THR A 4 11.94 -9.67 10.01
CA THR A 4 12.11 -9.04 11.33
C THR A 4 11.78 -7.56 11.34
N SER A 5 11.97 -6.83 10.22
CA SER A 5 11.57 -5.42 10.14
C SER A 5 10.06 -5.27 9.92
N ALA A 6 9.43 -6.07 9.05
CA ALA A 6 7.99 -5.91 8.75
C ALA A 6 7.11 -6.05 10.00
N GLY A 7 7.37 -7.01 10.89
CA GLY A 7 6.63 -7.17 12.14
C GLY A 7 6.71 -5.95 13.06
N PHE A 8 7.88 -5.32 13.16
CA PHE A 8 8.06 -4.07 13.92
C PHE A 8 7.23 -2.93 13.33
N PHE A 9 7.28 -2.73 12.02
CA PHE A 9 6.50 -1.68 11.37
C PHE A 9 4.99 -1.90 11.50
N HIS A 10 4.49 -3.15 11.41
CA HIS A 10 3.08 -3.45 11.65
C HIS A 10 2.64 -3.09 13.07
N SER A 11 3.47 -3.40 14.07
CA SER A 11 3.24 -2.99 15.46
C SER A 11 3.19 -1.47 15.58
N MET A 12 4.18 -0.77 15.02
CA MET A 12 4.25 0.69 15.05
C MET A 12 3.05 1.34 14.37
N ILE A 13 2.56 0.82 13.23
CA ILE A 13 1.37 1.37 12.57
C ILE A 13 0.14 1.20 13.47
N LYS A 14 -0.01 0.06 14.14
CA LYS A 14 -1.14 -0.19 15.04
C LYS A 14 -1.16 0.80 16.21
N HIS A 15 0.01 1.10 16.78
CA HIS A 15 0.13 1.95 17.96
C HIS A 15 0.26 3.46 17.64
N HIS A 16 0.81 3.80 16.47
CA HIS A 16 1.13 5.16 16.04
C HIS A 16 0.75 5.40 14.56
N PRO A 17 -0.52 5.21 14.17
CA PRO A 17 -0.93 5.20 12.76
C PRO A 17 -0.59 6.51 12.02
N GLU A 18 -0.84 7.67 12.61
CA GLU A 18 -0.63 8.96 11.93
C GLU A 18 0.87 9.27 11.70
N ILE A 19 1.71 8.94 12.69
CA ILE A 19 3.17 9.11 12.58
C ILE A 19 3.70 8.16 11.50
N MET A 20 3.31 6.89 11.56
CA MET A 20 3.76 5.90 10.58
C MET A 20 3.26 6.20 9.18
N LYS A 21 2.04 6.71 9.03
CA LYS A 21 1.51 7.18 7.75
C LYS A 21 2.40 8.25 7.15
N SER A 22 2.81 9.26 7.93
CA SER A 22 3.71 10.33 7.48
C SER A 22 5.04 9.77 6.94
N TYR A 23 5.68 8.84 7.66
CA TYR A 23 6.93 8.22 7.20
C TYR A 23 6.75 7.38 5.94
N LEU A 24 5.68 6.58 5.88
CA LEU A 24 5.39 5.73 4.72
C LEU A 24 5.03 6.58 3.49
N GLN A 25 4.38 7.73 3.66
CA GLN A 25 4.14 8.69 2.58
C GLN A 25 5.46 9.24 2.03
N ILE A 26 6.39 9.65 2.88
CA ILE A 26 7.73 10.10 2.44
C ILE A 26 8.41 9.00 1.62
N PHE A 27 8.44 7.77 2.13
CA PHE A 27 9.05 6.64 1.43
C PHE A 27 8.34 6.28 0.12
N SER A 28 7.03 6.46 0.03
CA SER A 28 6.25 6.21 -1.20
C SER A 28 6.62 7.15 -2.35
N THR A 29 7.21 8.31 -2.04
CA THR A 29 7.65 9.33 -3.01
C THR A 29 9.16 9.38 -3.22
N ASP A 30 9.91 8.52 -2.54
CA ASP A 30 11.38 8.56 -2.59
C ASP A 30 11.92 8.20 -3.99
N SER A 31 13.02 8.82 -4.39
CA SER A 31 13.75 8.50 -5.63
C SER A 31 14.13 7.01 -5.74
N ASN A 32 14.42 6.35 -4.61
CA ASN A 32 14.85 4.97 -4.55
C ASN A 32 13.66 3.99 -4.63
N PRO A 33 13.55 3.17 -5.68
CA PRO A 33 12.44 2.24 -5.86
C PRO A 33 12.34 1.17 -4.76
N LYS A 34 13.43 0.90 -4.03
CA LYS A 34 13.41 -0.03 -2.89
C LYS A 34 12.64 0.54 -1.69
N LEU A 35 12.76 1.85 -1.43
CA LEU A 35 12.02 2.52 -0.35
C LEU A 35 10.52 2.64 -0.70
N ARG A 36 10.20 2.97 -1.95
CA ARG A 36 8.82 2.94 -2.44
C ARG A 36 8.19 1.56 -2.30
N ARG A 37 8.91 0.51 -2.71
CA ARG A 37 8.43 -0.87 -2.52
C ARG A 37 8.25 -1.18 -1.03
N PHE A 38 9.22 -0.85 -0.20
CA PHE A 38 9.13 -1.05 1.25
C PHE A 38 7.87 -0.41 1.84
N ALA A 39 7.55 0.83 1.45
CA ALA A 39 6.33 1.51 1.87
C ALA A 39 5.08 0.70 1.48
N SER A 40 4.97 0.32 0.20
CA SER A 40 3.83 -0.48 -0.27
C SER A 40 3.77 -1.87 0.38
N GLU A 41 4.88 -2.59 0.55
CA GLU A 41 4.89 -3.93 1.16
C GLU A 41 4.46 -3.90 2.62
N THR A 42 4.86 -2.86 3.36
CA THR A 42 4.48 -2.67 4.77
C THR A 42 2.97 -2.43 4.95
N LEU A 43 2.30 -1.90 3.92
CA LEU A 43 0.87 -1.65 3.93
C LEU A 43 0.03 -2.88 3.55
N ARG A 44 0.65 -3.97 3.09
CA ARG A 44 -0.07 -5.18 2.71
C ARG A 44 -0.78 -5.76 3.92
N PRO A 45 -2.08 -6.11 3.80
CA PRO A 45 -2.78 -6.77 4.87
C PRO A 45 -2.28 -8.21 5.05
N VAL A 46 -1.56 -8.44 6.15
CA VAL A 46 -1.12 -9.74 6.67
C VAL A 46 -1.86 -10.06 7.97
N ALA A 47 -1.49 -11.14 8.66
CA ALA A 47 -2.17 -11.54 9.89
C ALA A 47 -2.09 -10.47 11.00
N GLU A 48 -0.93 -9.82 11.12
CA GLU A 48 -0.57 -8.89 12.17
C GLU A 48 -1.26 -7.52 12.06
N ASN A 49 -1.55 -7.07 10.82
CA ASN A 49 -2.17 -5.78 10.52
C ASN A 49 -3.53 -5.94 9.79
N ARG A 50 -4.22 -7.08 9.99
CA ARG A 50 -5.49 -7.41 9.32
C ARG A 50 -6.59 -6.34 9.47
N TRP A 51 -6.50 -5.49 10.49
CA TRP A 51 -7.40 -4.34 10.65
C TRP A 51 -7.40 -3.39 9.44
N ILE A 52 -6.32 -3.34 8.65
CA ILE A 52 -6.25 -2.58 7.39
C ILE A 52 -7.34 -3.04 6.41
N GLN A 53 -7.70 -4.34 6.40
CA GLN A 53 -8.82 -4.82 5.57
C GLN A 53 -10.17 -4.21 5.98
N LYS A 54 -10.34 -3.84 7.26
CA LYS A 54 -11.55 -3.19 7.78
C LYS A 54 -11.51 -1.66 7.66
N LYS A 55 -10.32 -1.10 7.45
CA LYS A 55 -10.07 0.35 7.27
C LYS A 55 -9.13 0.56 6.07
N PRO A 56 -9.56 0.17 4.86
CA PRO A 56 -8.72 0.20 3.66
C PRO A 56 -8.21 1.61 3.34
N GLU A 57 -8.91 2.65 3.80
CA GLU A 57 -8.57 4.06 3.62
C GLU A 57 -7.17 4.39 4.14
N TYR A 58 -6.71 3.71 5.19
CA TYR A 58 -5.37 3.92 5.74
C TYR A 58 -4.30 3.61 4.67
N SER A 59 -4.31 2.39 4.12
CA SER A 59 -3.38 1.99 3.06
C SER A 59 -3.62 2.74 1.76
N LEU A 60 -4.89 2.95 1.36
CA LEU A 60 -5.24 3.60 0.11
C LEU A 60 -4.78 5.05 0.06
N SER A 61 -4.79 5.77 1.21
CA SER A 61 -4.30 7.15 1.29
C SER A 61 -2.82 7.33 0.96
N ILE A 62 -2.05 6.24 0.88
CA ILE A 62 -0.65 6.23 0.45
C ILE A 62 -0.54 5.62 -0.96
N LEU A 63 -1.19 4.46 -1.17
CA LEU A 63 -1.10 3.71 -2.42
C LEU A 63 -1.66 4.49 -3.62
N GLN A 64 -2.63 5.39 -3.42
CA GLN A 64 -3.17 6.25 -4.49
C GLN A 64 -2.08 7.04 -5.22
N GLY A 65 -1.11 7.58 -4.48
CA GLY A 65 0.04 8.29 -5.08
C GLY A 65 0.98 7.38 -5.86
N MET A 66 0.86 6.06 -5.69
CA MET A 66 1.68 5.04 -6.34
C MET A 66 0.96 4.32 -7.49
N PHE A 67 -0.28 4.69 -7.83
CA PHE A 67 -1.01 4.07 -8.94
C PHE A 67 -0.38 4.34 -10.31
N THR A 68 0.48 5.36 -10.42
CA THR A 68 1.26 5.67 -11.62
C THR A 68 2.74 5.27 -11.48
N GLU A 69 3.07 4.35 -10.54
CA GLU A 69 4.44 3.94 -10.25
C GLU A 69 5.20 3.50 -11.51
N SER A 70 6.26 4.22 -11.85
CA SER A 70 7.02 4.00 -13.07
C SER A 70 7.89 2.75 -13.03
N SER A 71 8.40 2.34 -11.86
CA SER A 71 9.26 1.18 -11.73
C SER A 71 8.46 -0.10 -11.52
N ALA A 72 8.72 -1.12 -12.35
CA ALA A 72 8.05 -2.42 -12.25
C ALA A 72 8.18 -3.07 -10.86
N TYR A 73 9.31 -2.86 -10.18
CA TYR A 73 9.58 -3.47 -8.88
C TYR A 73 8.58 -3.03 -7.78
N PRO A 74 8.43 -1.75 -7.42
CA PRO A 74 7.37 -1.30 -6.51
C PRO A 74 5.96 -1.49 -7.08
N ARG A 75 5.75 -1.33 -8.40
CA ARG A 75 4.42 -1.48 -9.04
C ARG A 75 3.77 -2.82 -8.77
N THR A 76 4.53 -3.92 -8.86
CA THR A 76 4.02 -5.27 -8.52
C THR A 76 3.51 -5.36 -7.08
N SER A 77 4.15 -4.65 -6.13
CA SER A 77 3.70 -4.61 -4.73
C SER A 77 2.42 -3.78 -4.55
N VAL A 78 2.27 -2.69 -5.30
CA VAL A 78 1.02 -1.91 -5.33
C VAL A 78 -0.14 -2.76 -5.85
N GLY A 79 0.05 -3.49 -6.97
CA GLY A 79 -0.96 -4.41 -7.49
C GLY A 79 -1.32 -5.53 -6.51
N ASN A 80 -0.33 -6.09 -5.81
CA ASN A 80 -0.56 -7.08 -4.78
C ASN A 80 -1.34 -6.51 -3.58
N ASN A 81 -1.08 -5.26 -3.17
CA ASN A 81 -1.90 -4.60 -2.13
C ASN A 81 -3.36 -4.49 -2.54
N LEU A 82 -3.63 -4.01 -3.76
CA LEU A 82 -5.00 -3.89 -4.28
C LEU A 82 -5.69 -5.26 -4.30
N SER A 83 -4.98 -6.28 -4.77
CA SER A 83 -5.47 -7.67 -4.77
C SER A 83 -5.75 -8.19 -3.37
N ASP A 84 -4.90 -7.87 -2.39
CA ASP A 84 -5.07 -8.27 -1.00
C ASP A 84 -6.28 -7.59 -0.34
N LEU A 85 -6.49 -6.30 -0.64
CA LEU A 85 -7.66 -5.54 -0.17
C LEU A 85 -8.96 -6.02 -0.83
N ALA A 86 -8.93 -6.38 -2.12
CA ALA A 86 -10.08 -6.84 -2.88
C ALA A 86 -10.72 -8.11 -2.29
N ARG A 87 -9.93 -8.94 -1.59
CA ARG A 87 -10.45 -10.15 -0.91
C ARG A 87 -11.49 -9.84 0.17
N LYS A 88 -11.50 -8.62 0.71
CA LYS A 88 -12.47 -8.17 1.72
C LYS A 88 -13.27 -6.94 1.30
N ASN A 89 -12.80 -6.19 0.30
CA ASN A 89 -13.43 -4.98 -0.19
C ASN A 89 -13.55 -5.01 -1.73
N PRO A 90 -14.22 -6.03 -2.32
CA PRO A 90 -14.19 -6.25 -3.77
C PRO A 90 -14.78 -5.08 -4.55
N ASP A 91 -15.91 -4.53 -4.13
CA ASP A 91 -16.57 -3.42 -4.83
C ASP A 91 -15.75 -2.12 -4.77
N LEU A 92 -15.13 -1.85 -3.61
CA LEU A 92 -14.23 -0.70 -3.44
C LEU A 92 -13.05 -0.77 -4.41
N ILE A 93 -12.36 -1.91 -4.45
CA ILE A 93 -11.20 -2.07 -5.32
C ILE A 93 -11.63 -2.11 -6.79
N TYR A 94 -12.75 -2.73 -7.13
CA TYR A 94 -13.32 -2.71 -8.47
C TYR A 94 -13.55 -1.28 -8.97
N ASN A 95 -14.19 -0.44 -8.15
CA ASN A 95 -14.44 0.95 -8.52
C ASN A 95 -13.14 1.74 -8.72
N ILE A 96 -12.16 1.57 -7.82
CA ILE A 96 -10.83 2.21 -7.97
C ILE A 96 -10.16 1.80 -9.28
N VAL A 97 -10.14 0.50 -9.60
CA VAL A 97 -9.50 0.00 -10.83
C VAL A 97 -10.26 0.47 -12.07
N LYS A 98 -11.60 0.47 -12.03
CA LYS A 98 -12.43 0.98 -13.11
C LYS A 98 -12.12 2.45 -13.40
N ASP A 99 -12.04 3.28 -12.36
CA ASP A 99 -11.73 4.71 -12.49
C ASP A 99 -10.32 4.91 -13.06
N LEU A 100 -9.34 4.10 -12.64
CA LEU A 100 -7.97 4.16 -13.17
C LEU A 100 -7.90 3.84 -14.67
N VAL A 101 -8.62 2.82 -15.11
CA VAL A 101 -8.69 2.43 -16.53
C VAL A 101 -9.38 3.51 -17.35
N GLN A 102 -10.48 4.10 -16.85
CA GLN A 102 -11.21 5.16 -17.54
C GLN A 102 -10.41 6.45 -17.68
N ASN A 103 -9.60 6.80 -16.69
CA ASN A 103 -8.72 7.98 -16.73
C ASN A 103 -7.45 7.77 -17.55
N GLY A 104 -7.34 6.68 -18.30
CA GLY A 104 -6.24 6.43 -19.24
C GLY A 104 -4.90 6.13 -18.55
N ASN A 105 -4.92 5.70 -17.29
CA ASN A 105 -3.71 5.29 -16.60
C ASN A 105 -3.27 3.93 -17.17
N LYS A 106 -2.23 3.93 -18.02
CA LYS A 106 -1.74 2.74 -18.74
C LYS A 106 -0.80 1.85 -17.92
N ASN A 107 -0.60 2.18 -16.64
CA ASN A 107 0.39 1.55 -15.78
C ASN A 107 -0.12 0.28 -15.10
#